data_AF-A0A2N2ISS6-F1
#
_entry.id   AF-A0A2N2ISS6-F1
#
_cell.length_a   1.000
_cell.length_b   1.000
_cell.length_c   1.000
_cell.angle_alpha   90.00
_cell.angle_beta   90.00
_cell.angle_gamma   90.00
#
_symmetry.space_group_name_H-M   'P 1'
#
loop_
_entity.id
_entity.type
_entity.pdbx_description
1 polymer ?
#
loop_
_entity_poly.entity_id
_entity_poly.type
_entity_poly.pdbx_seq_one_letter_code
_entity_poly.pdbx_strand_id
1 'polypeptide(L)'
;MTERADVVTLTYLVYDSSLESEVMEFLSDFEIRHFTQWLDILGKGGHSEPRLNSHTWPGTNHVVAILADKATEDHLYTLVAHVRKKTPGVGIKAFTVPVLRHS
;
A
#
# COMPACT_ATOMS: atom_id res chain seq x y z
N MET A 1 -24.65 -10.46 -23.89
CA MET A 1 -23.37 -10.82 -23.25
C MET A 1 -22.77 -9.52 -22.78
N THR A 2 -23.11 -9.09 -21.58
CA THR A 2 -22.65 -7.80 -21.05
C THR A 2 -21.20 -7.97 -20.67
N GLU A 3 -20.32 -7.34 -21.45
CA GLU A 3 -18.92 -7.12 -21.11
C GLU A 3 -18.90 -6.50 -19.72
N ARG A 4 -18.44 -7.26 -18.71
CA ARG A 4 -18.22 -6.69 -17.38
C ARG A 4 -17.07 -5.72 -17.57
N ALA A 5 -17.35 -4.43 -17.46
CA ALA A 5 -16.29 -3.44 -17.34
C ALA A 5 -15.33 -3.95 -16.26
N ASP A 6 -14.05 -4.09 -16.59
CA ASP A 6 -13.03 -4.47 -15.63
C ASP A 6 -13.14 -3.53 -14.44
N VAL A 7 -13.46 -4.08 -13.28
CA VAL A 7 -13.71 -3.28 -12.08
C VAL A 7 -12.36 -2.75 -11.64
N VAL A 8 -12.14 -1.47 -11.89
CA VAL A 8 -10.96 -0.75 -11.44
C VAL A 8 -11.22 -0.19 -10.05
N THR A 9 -10.27 -0.38 -9.15
CA THR A 9 -10.30 0.12 -7.78
C THR A 9 -9.11 1.02 -7.50
N LEU A 10 -9.17 1.81 -6.44
CA LEU A 10 -8.02 2.54 -5.94
C LEU A 10 -7.56 1.85 -4.67
N THR A 11 -6.34 1.30 -4.70
CA THR A 11 -5.73 0.63 -3.55
C THR A 11 -4.68 1.54 -2.93
N TYR A 12 -4.85 1.83 -1.64
CA TYR A 12 -3.86 2.53 -0.83
C TYR A 12 -3.04 1.51 -0.06
N LEU A 13 -1.76 1.38 -0.39
CA LEU A 13 -0.78 0.63 0.37
C LEU A 13 -0.12 1.58 1.37
N VAL A 14 -0.39 1.41 2.65
CA VAL A 14 0.17 2.20 3.76
C VAL A 14 1.19 1.36 4.49
N TYR A 15 2.43 1.83 4.59
CA TYR A 15 3.53 1.04 5.14
C TYR A 15 4.54 1.87 5.93
N ASP A 16 5.25 1.21 6.84
CA ASP A 16 6.41 1.77 7.56
C ASP A 16 7.45 2.28 6.56
N SER A 17 7.96 3.50 6.73
CA SER A 17 8.96 4.07 5.82
C SER A 17 10.23 3.22 5.69
N SER A 18 10.54 2.36 6.67
CA SER A 18 11.64 1.39 6.55
C SER A 18 11.45 0.33 5.47
N LEU A 19 10.24 0.14 4.94
CA LEU A 19 9.90 -0.84 3.90
C LEU A 19 10.01 -0.27 2.48
N GLU A 20 10.44 0.98 2.30
CA GLU A 20 10.45 1.66 1.00
C GLU A 20 11.11 0.84 -0.11
N SER A 21 12.32 0.33 0.12
CA SER A 21 13.03 -0.47 -0.88
C SER A 21 12.28 -1.76 -1.23
N GLU A 22 11.74 -2.47 -0.24
CA GLU A 22 11.00 -3.72 -0.45
C GLU A 22 9.68 -3.48 -1.21
N VAL A 23 8.99 -2.37 -0.93
CA VAL A 23 7.79 -1.98 -1.66
C VAL A 23 8.13 -1.61 -3.11
N MET A 24 9.16 -0.79 -3.34
CA MET A 24 9.53 -0.36 -4.69
C MET A 24 10.05 -1.51 -5.56
N GLU A 25 10.84 -2.42 -4.99
CA GLU A 25 11.27 -3.65 -5.65
C GLU A 25 10.05 -4.51 -6.04
N PHE A 26 9.09 -4.70 -5.12
CA PHE A 26 7.88 -5.45 -5.42
C PHE A 26 7.07 -4.82 -6.56
N LEU A 27 6.84 -3.51 -6.53
CA LEU A 27 6.10 -2.84 -7.60
C LEU A 27 6.81 -2.99 -8.95
N SER A 28 8.14 -2.94 -8.97
CA SER A 28 8.94 -3.18 -10.16
C SER A 28 8.81 -4.63 -10.67
N ASP A 29 8.94 -5.62 -9.80
CA ASP A 29 8.89 -7.05 -10.13
C ASP A 29 7.55 -7.48 -10.74
N PHE A 30 6.46 -6.84 -10.30
CA PHE A 30 5.11 -7.08 -10.81
C PHE A 30 4.68 -6.07 -11.89
N GLU A 31 5.63 -5.29 -12.42
CA GLU A 31 5.42 -4.29 -13.47
C GLU A 31 4.33 -3.23 -13.16
N ILE A 32 4.13 -2.92 -11.88
CA ILE A 32 3.21 -1.89 -11.40
C ILE A 32 3.92 -0.52 -11.48
N ARG A 33 3.87 0.09 -12.66
CA ARG A 33 4.64 1.32 -12.96
C ARG A 33 3.88 2.63 -12.72
N HIS A 34 2.55 2.56 -12.58
CA HIS A 34 1.69 3.74 -12.44
C HIS A 34 1.15 3.82 -11.02
N PHE A 35 1.70 4.76 -10.24
CA PHE A 35 1.25 5.00 -8.88
C PHE A 35 1.49 6.46 -8.49
N THR A 36 0.81 6.89 -7.43
CA THR A 36 1.09 8.16 -6.74
C THR A 36 1.58 7.83 -5.34
N GLN A 37 2.61 8.52 -4.87
CA GLN A 37 3.20 8.27 -3.56
C GLN A 37 3.15 9.50 -2.66
N TRP A 38 2.85 9.28 -1.39
CA TRP A 38 3.02 10.26 -0.33
C TRP A 38 4.05 9.75 0.67
N LEU A 39 5.08 10.56 0.89
CA LEU A 39 6.16 10.28 1.83
C LEU A 39 5.87 10.94 3.18
N ASP A 40 6.50 10.38 4.21
CA ASP A 40 6.53 10.91 5.58
C ASP A 40 5.17 11.26 6.19
N ILE A 41 4.16 10.43 5.92
CA ILE A 41 2.83 10.62 6.47
C ILE A 41 2.73 10.16 7.92
N LEU A 42 1.92 10.89 8.70
CA LEU A 42 1.73 10.63 10.12
C LEU A 42 0.49 9.75 10.35
N GLY A 43 0.54 8.90 11.35
CA GLY A 43 -0.59 8.02 11.68
C GLY A 43 -0.54 7.44 13.08
N LYS A 44 -1.72 7.17 13.64
CA LYS A 44 -1.88 6.47 14.92
C LYS A 44 -2.89 5.34 14.75
N GLY A 45 -2.40 4.10 14.88
CA GLY A 45 -3.23 2.91 14.87
C GLY A 45 -3.71 2.54 16.28
N GLY A 46 -4.65 1.59 16.37
CA GLY A 46 -5.10 1.04 17.66
C GLY A 46 -4.20 -0.04 18.24
N HIS A 47 -3.21 -0.52 17.49
CA HIS A 47 -2.39 -1.71 17.84
C HIS A 47 -0.88 -1.50 17.68
N SER A 48 -0.43 -0.28 17.43
CA SER A 48 0.99 0.06 17.27
C SER A 48 1.28 1.42 17.88
N GLU A 49 2.55 1.68 18.20
CA GLU A 49 2.98 3.01 18.62
C GLU A 49 2.64 4.07 17.56
N PRO A 50 2.24 5.30 17.96
CA PRO A 50 1.91 6.36 17.03
C PRO A 50 3.13 6.81 16.22
N ARG A 51 3.00 6.83 14.89
CA ARG A 51 4.01 7.29 13.93
C ARG A 51 3.77 8.76 13.63
N LEU A 52 4.09 9.61 14.60
CA LEU A 52 3.81 11.05 14.57
C LEU A 52 5.07 11.90 14.36
N ASN A 53 6.21 11.28 14.05
CA ASN A 53 7.49 11.97 13.89
C ASN A 53 7.88 12.85 15.10
N SER A 54 7.39 12.47 16.29
CA SER A 54 7.61 13.21 17.55
C SER A 54 8.90 12.84 18.28
N HIS A 55 9.48 11.69 17.91
CA HIS A 55 10.70 11.10 18.46
C HIS A 55 11.45 10.43 17.30
N THR A 56 12.74 10.12 17.46
CA THR A 56 13.51 9.40 16.41
C THR A 56 12.94 8.02 16.09
N TRP A 57 12.17 7.42 17.02
CA TRP A 57 11.41 6.19 16.81
C TRP A 57 10.12 6.24 17.63
N PRO A 58 8.98 5.75 17.12
CA PRO A 58 8.75 5.20 15.78
C PRO A 58 8.76 6.29 14.69
N GLY A 59 9.18 5.91 13.49
CA GLY A 59 9.32 6.81 12.33
C GLY A 59 7.98 7.22 11.71
N THR A 60 7.99 7.54 10.43
CA THR A 60 6.81 7.90 9.63
C THR A 60 6.22 6.66 8.93
N ASN A 61 5.15 6.86 8.17
CA ASN A 61 4.69 5.91 7.16
C ASN A 61 4.87 6.52 5.77
N HIS A 62 4.73 5.69 4.74
CA HIS A 62 4.53 6.09 3.36
C HIS A 62 3.20 5.51 2.86
N VAL A 63 2.66 6.12 1.80
CA VAL A 63 1.48 5.62 1.10
C VAL A 63 1.78 5.56 -0.37
N VAL A 64 1.47 4.43 -0.98
CA VAL A 64 1.38 4.27 -2.43
C VAL A 64 -0.08 4.07 -2.79
N ALA A 65 -0.63 4.95 -3.64
CA ALA A 65 -1.96 4.80 -4.25
C ALA A 65 -1.82 4.31 -5.68
N ILE A 66 -2.53 3.21 -5.97
CA ILE A 66 -2.52 2.54 -7.28
C ILE A 66 -3.96 2.38 -7.74
N LEU A 67 -4.23 2.88 -8.94
CA LEU A 67 -5.43 2.52 -9.68
C LEU A 67 -5.22 1.09 -10.20
N ALA A 68 -5.88 0.13 -9.57
CA ALA A 68 -5.62 -1.30 -9.70
C ALA A 68 -6.79 -1.99 -10.41
N ASP A 69 -6.46 -2.84 -11.37
CA ASP A 69 -7.34 -3.92 -11.77
C ASP A 69 -7.31 -5.06 -10.74
N LYS A 70 -8.11 -6.10 -10.95
CA LYS A 70 -8.20 -7.22 -10.01
C LYS A 70 -6.85 -7.92 -9.77
N ALA A 71 -6.03 -8.07 -10.82
CA ALA A 71 -4.75 -8.76 -10.74
C ALA A 71 -3.72 -7.94 -9.94
N THR A 72 -3.66 -6.64 -10.22
CA THR A 72 -2.81 -5.68 -9.48
C THR A 72 -3.22 -5.64 -8.02
N GLU A 73 -4.52 -5.59 -7.72
CA GLU A 73 -5.03 -5.67 -6.36
C GLU A 73 -4.54 -6.94 -5.65
N ASP A 74 -4.67 -8.12 -6.28
CA ASP A 74 -4.21 -9.39 -5.70
C ASP A 74 -2.71 -9.42 -5.41
N HIS A 75 -1.89 -8.83 -6.28
CA HIS A 75 -0.45 -8.66 -6.03
C HIS A 75 -0.20 -7.80 -4.79
N LEU A 76 -0.89 -6.66 -4.65
CA LEU A 76 -0.73 -5.78 -3.49
C LEU A 76 -1.11 -6.46 -2.17
N TYR A 77 -2.21 -7.23 -2.13
CA TYR A 77 -2.56 -8.01 -0.93
C TYR A 77 -1.57 -9.15 -0.66
N THR A 78 -0.97 -9.72 -1.70
CA THR A 78 0.11 -10.71 -1.57
C THR A 78 1.34 -10.11 -0.91
N LEU A 79 1.75 -8.90 -1.32
CA LEU A 79 2.84 -8.17 -0.67
C LEU A 79 2.55 -7.94 0.82
N VAL A 80 1.35 -7.44 1.15
CA VAL A 80 0.95 -7.23 2.55
C VAL A 80 1.06 -8.53 3.36
N ALA A 81 0.58 -9.64 2.81
CA ALA A 81 0.67 -10.94 3.48
C ALA A 81 2.12 -11.42 3.64
N HIS A 82 2.95 -11.22 2.62
CA HIS A 82 4.37 -11.59 2.62
C HIS A 82 5.13 -10.82 3.71
N VAL A 83 5.04 -9.50 3.72
CA VAL A 83 5.74 -8.64 4.68
C VAL A 83 5.30 -8.94 6.11
N ARG A 84 3.99 -9.10 6.36
CA ARG A 84 3.48 -9.46 7.70
C ARG A 84 4.00 -10.81 8.20
N LYS A 85 4.25 -11.76 7.31
CA LYS A 85 4.81 -13.07 7.64
C LYS A 85 6.31 -13.00 7.89
N LYS A 86 7.04 -12.27 7.03
CA LYS A 86 8.50 -12.13 7.06
C LYS A 86 9.00 -11.27 8.23
N THR A 87 8.30 -10.17 8.51
CA THR A 87 8.71 -9.20 9.53
C THR A 87 7.53 -8.84 10.44
N PRO A 88 7.18 -9.72 11.39
CA PRO A 88 6.09 -9.47 12.33
C PRO A 88 6.29 -8.16 13.10
N GLY A 89 5.23 -7.37 13.21
CA GLY A 89 5.24 -6.09 13.94
C GLY A 89 5.58 -4.86 13.10
N VAL A 90 6.12 -5.03 11.88
CA VAL A 90 6.26 -3.91 10.94
C VAL A 90 4.91 -3.56 10.33
N GLY A 91 4.61 -2.27 10.27
CA GLY A 91 3.32 -1.76 9.81
C GLY A 91 3.21 -1.83 8.29
N ILE A 92 2.24 -2.60 7.79
CA ILE A 92 1.82 -2.57 6.39
C ILE A 92 0.34 -2.93 6.28
N LYS A 93 -0.42 -2.18 5.47
CA LYS A 93 -1.86 -2.34 5.27
C LYS A 93 -2.22 -1.96 3.83
N ALA A 94 -3.19 -2.64 3.26
CA ALA A 94 -3.86 -2.22 2.04
C ALA A 94 -5.32 -1.86 2.34
N PHE A 95 -5.83 -0.81 1.69
CA PHE A 95 -7.23 -0.43 1.69
C PHE A 95 -7.69 -0.21 0.25
N THR A 96 -8.69 -0.97 -0.18
CA THR A 96 -9.28 -0.82 -1.51
C THR A 96 -10.56 0.02 -1.42
N VAL A 97 -10.71 1.01 -2.30
CA VAL A 97 -11.96 1.75 -2.48
C VAL A 97 -12.47 1.66 -3.93
N PRO A 98 -13.79 1.61 -4.15
CA PRO A 98 -14.35 1.58 -5.49
C PRO A 98 -14.09 2.89 -6.24
N VAL A 99 -13.74 2.81 -7.52
CA VAL A 99 -13.59 3.97 -8.41
C VAL A 99 -14.75 3.99 -9.40
N LEU A 100 -15.61 5.00 -9.27
CA LEU A 100 -16.80 5.14 -10.12
C LEU A 100 -16.47 5.71 -11.50
N ARG A 101 -15.38 6.48 -11.59
CA ARG A 101 -14.91 7.13 -12.82
C ARG A 101 -13.42 7.44 -12.70
N HIS A 102 -12.68 7.16 -13.75
CA HIS A 102 -11.31 7.62 -13.97
C HIS A 102 -11.18 8.08 -15.44
N SER A 103 -10.17 8.89 -15.74
CA SER A 103 -9.84 9.32 -17.11
C SER A 103 -8.94 8.33 -17.83
#